data_AF-A0A3M3K5D0-F1
#
_entry.id   AF-A0A3M3K5D0-F1
#
_cell.length_a   1.000
_cell.length_b   1.000
_cell.length_c   1.000
_cell.angle_alpha   90.00
_cell.angle_beta   90.00
_cell.angle_gamma   90.00
#
_symmetry.space_group_name_H-M   'P 1'
#
loop_
_entity.id
_entity.type
_entity.pdbx_description
1 polymer ?
#
loop_
_entity_poly.entity_id
_entity_poly.type
_entity_poly.pdbx_seq_one_letter_code
_entity_poly.pdbx_strand_id
1 'polypeptide(L)'
;MQTLKALYESVEKQFFDTLTKKLSSLFLLVVVSALLYWVALNIRADIMLQLRGTQIDAVALGQIQSRLDLLSNAILLSTLFTLVVVSFMVWYFRHLIVRPVLSMTRALEEVASGEGDLSRDLPLLTHDEIRVLASTCNRFLAKQREVISSIQGLTVQIAVESARSLKNISDSSDSATDQARFAREVMDQSNMAVGSIEDVSQQTQGISSTTAQNLSMARDSYAELLEVTGNISQISSSLNEFGTLVSGLNQRSSSIKSIVGLIQQISAQTNLLAL
;
A
#
# COMPACT_ATOMS: atom_id res chain seq x y z
N MET A 1 37.95 36.92 -27.52
CA MET A 1 37.74 36.49 -26.11
C MET A 1 37.86 34.98 -25.92
N GLN A 2 37.28 34.12 -26.77
CA GLN A 2 37.38 32.65 -26.63
C GLN A 2 38.80 32.10 -26.77
N THR A 3 39.62 32.67 -27.67
CA THR A 3 41.02 32.25 -27.88
C THR A 3 41.93 32.48 -26.68
N LEU A 4 41.77 33.63 -26.00
CA LEU A 4 42.50 33.95 -24.76
C LEU A 4 42.10 33.02 -23.61
N LYS A 5 40.82 32.66 -23.49
CA LYS A 5 40.34 31.73 -22.47
C LYS A 5 40.88 30.31 -22.70
N ALA A 6 40.86 29.82 -23.93
CA ALA A 6 41.41 28.51 -24.29
C ALA A 6 42.92 28.44 -24.05
N LEU A 7 43.64 29.52 -24.35
CA LEU A 7 45.08 29.60 -24.10
C LEU A 7 45.40 29.64 -22.60
N TYR A 8 44.63 30.41 -21.81
CA TYR A 8 44.74 30.41 -20.35
C TYR A 8 44.45 29.04 -19.74
N GLU A 9 43.37 28.36 -20.14
CA GLU A 9 43.03 27.02 -19.65
C GLU A 9 44.09 25.98 -20.02
N SER A 10 44.67 26.07 -21.22
CA SER A 10 45.75 25.17 -21.66
C SER A 10 47.01 25.36 -20.80
N VAL A 11 47.42 26.61 -20.58
CA VAL A 11 48.55 26.95 -19.70
C VAL A 11 48.28 26.52 -18.26
N GLU A 12 47.06 26.74 -17.77
CA GLU A 12 46.67 26.38 -16.40
C GLU A 12 46.71 24.87 -16.18
N LYS A 13 46.16 24.07 -17.12
CA LYS A 13 46.19 22.61 -17.03
C LYS A 13 47.61 22.04 -17.14
N GLN A 14 48.48 22.65 -17.94
CA GLN A 14 49.79 22.07 -18.24
C GLN A 14 50.87 22.49 -17.23
N PHE A 15 50.85 23.75 -16.75
CA PHE A 15 51.86 24.27 -15.85
C PHE A 15 51.37 24.49 -14.41
N PHE A 16 50.06 24.67 -14.20
CA PHE A 16 49.48 25.14 -12.93
C PHE A 16 48.29 24.30 -12.42
N ASP A 17 48.33 22.99 -12.67
CA ASP A 17 47.27 22.02 -12.31
C ASP A 17 47.00 21.89 -10.81
N THR A 18 47.93 22.33 -9.95
CA THR A 18 47.79 22.28 -8.50
C THR A 18 48.10 23.64 -7.87
N LEU A 19 47.46 23.92 -6.73
CA LEU A 19 47.74 25.13 -5.96
C LEU A 19 49.23 25.19 -5.54
N THR A 20 49.86 24.04 -5.32
CA THR A 20 51.31 23.97 -5.03
C THR A 20 52.16 24.42 -6.22
N LYS A 21 51.85 23.99 -7.44
CA LYS A 21 52.56 24.47 -8.65
C LYS A 21 52.32 25.96 -8.89
N LYS A 22 51.08 26.44 -8.67
CA LYS A 22 50.77 27.88 -8.72
C LYS A 22 51.60 28.68 -7.71
N LEU A 23 51.67 28.24 -6.46
CA LEU A 23 52.51 28.90 -5.45
C LEU A 23 53.99 28.86 -5.82
N SER A 24 54.47 27.77 -6.44
CA SER A 24 55.87 27.69 -6.90
C SER A 24 56.22 28.70 -7.99
N SER A 25 55.24 29.27 -8.70
CA SER A 25 55.47 30.37 -9.65
C SER A 25 56.09 31.61 -9.00
N LEU A 26 55.91 31.81 -7.69
CA LEU A 26 56.57 32.90 -6.95
C LEU A 26 58.10 32.79 -6.99
N PHE A 27 58.68 31.61 -7.19
CA PHE A 27 60.12 31.47 -7.40
C PHE A 27 60.61 32.13 -8.69
N LEU A 28 59.72 32.47 -9.63
CA LEU A 28 60.07 33.32 -10.77
C LEU A 28 60.64 34.66 -10.31
N LEU A 29 60.15 35.23 -9.21
CA LEU A 29 60.69 36.47 -8.64
C LEU A 29 62.13 36.29 -8.16
N VAL A 30 62.44 35.12 -7.59
CA VAL A 30 63.82 34.78 -7.19
C VAL A 30 64.71 34.69 -8.43
N VAL A 31 64.26 34.05 -9.50
CA VAL A 31 65.00 33.96 -10.77
C VAL A 31 65.26 35.35 -11.34
N VAL A 32 64.26 36.24 -11.35
CA VAL A 32 64.44 37.63 -11.79
C VAL A 32 65.45 38.37 -10.91
N SER A 33 65.37 38.23 -9.59
CA SER A 33 66.33 38.86 -8.67
C SER A 33 67.76 38.34 -8.83
N ALA A 34 67.92 37.05 -9.15
CA ALA A 34 69.21 36.44 -9.43
C ALA A 34 69.78 36.92 -10.77
N LEU A 35 68.93 37.09 -11.80
CA LEU A 35 69.32 37.64 -13.09
C LEU A 35 69.77 39.10 -12.95
N LEU A 36 69.07 39.91 -12.16
CA LEU A 36 69.47 41.29 -11.87
C LEU A 36 70.82 41.35 -11.14
N TYR A 37 71.06 40.46 -10.17
CA TYR A 37 72.35 40.35 -9.51
C TYR A 37 73.46 39.94 -10.49
N TRP A 38 73.20 38.97 -11.37
CA TRP A 38 74.14 38.56 -12.41
C TRP A 38 74.49 39.71 -13.37
N VAL A 39 73.50 40.49 -13.81
CA VAL A 39 73.75 41.69 -14.63
C VAL A 39 74.60 42.70 -13.86
N ALA A 40 74.32 42.94 -12.58
CA ALA A 40 75.10 43.85 -11.75
C ALA A 40 76.57 43.41 -11.61
N LEU A 41 76.84 42.11 -11.52
CA LEU A 41 78.20 41.56 -11.51
C LEU A 41 78.94 41.80 -12.83
N ASN A 42 78.27 41.63 -13.97
CA ASN A 42 78.86 41.91 -15.28
C ASN A 42 79.21 43.39 -15.43
N ILE A 43 78.29 44.29 -15.08
CA ILE A 43 78.53 45.75 -15.12
C ILE A 43 79.71 46.13 -14.21
N ARG A 44 79.79 45.56 -12.99
CA ARG A 44 80.91 45.79 -12.08
C ARG A 44 82.25 45.34 -12.70
N ALA A 45 82.28 44.18 -13.34
CA ALA A 45 83.48 43.66 -13.98
C ALA A 45 83.95 44.56 -15.13
N ASP A 46 83.02 45.03 -15.96
CA ASP A 46 83.32 45.95 -17.08
C ASP A 46 83.85 47.30 -16.58
N ILE A 47 83.22 47.88 -15.56
CA ILE A 47 83.67 49.14 -14.93
C ILE A 47 85.11 48.99 -14.41
N MET A 48 85.41 47.88 -13.72
CA MET A 48 86.76 47.65 -13.18
C MET A 48 87.81 47.42 -14.27
N LEU A 49 87.46 46.79 -15.39
CA LEU A 49 88.36 46.63 -16.54
C LEU A 49 88.67 47.98 -17.20
N GLN A 50 87.67 48.84 -17.39
CA GLN A 50 87.85 50.17 -17.96
C GLN A 50 88.70 51.08 -17.07
N LEU A 51 88.44 51.07 -15.75
CA LEU A 51 89.18 51.89 -14.77
C LEU A 51 90.66 51.50 -14.65
N ARG A 52 91.03 50.24 -14.92
CA ARG A 52 92.43 49.80 -14.95
C ARG A 52 93.19 50.25 -16.20
N GLY A 53 92.47 50.55 -17.29
CA GLY A 53 93.05 51.04 -18.54
C GLY A 53 93.39 52.53 -18.52
N THR A 54 92.82 53.29 -17.60
CA THR A 54 93.05 54.73 -17.42
C THR A 54 94.08 54.97 -16.30
N GLN A 55 94.99 55.94 -16.47
CA GLN A 55 95.96 56.37 -15.45
C GLN A 55 95.27 57.17 -14.33
N ILE A 56 94.38 56.52 -13.57
CA ILE A 56 93.67 57.11 -12.43
C ILE A 56 94.53 56.98 -11.18
N ASP A 57 94.50 58.01 -10.34
CA ASP A 57 95.15 58.01 -9.03
C ASP A 57 94.71 56.81 -8.17
N ALA A 58 95.67 56.14 -7.53
CA ALA A 58 95.44 54.91 -6.77
C ALA A 58 94.44 55.11 -5.62
N VAL A 59 94.39 56.32 -5.06
CA VAL A 59 93.44 56.69 -3.99
C VAL A 59 92.00 56.75 -4.52
N ALA A 60 91.80 57.36 -5.69
CA ALA A 60 90.48 57.45 -6.32
C ALA A 60 89.94 56.07 -6.75
N LEU A 61 90.81 55.19 -7.25
CA LEU A 61 90.46 53.82 -7.61
C LEU A 61 89.97 53.00 -6.41
N GLY A 62 90.63 53.13 -5.25
CA GLY A 62 90.22 52.46 -4.01
C GLY A 62 88.86 52.95 -3.49
N GLN A 63 88.56 54.25 -3.62
CA GLN A 63 87.25 54.80 -3.26
C GLN A 63 86.13 54.25 -4.16
N ILE A 64 86.35 54.17 -5.47
CA ILE A 64 85.36 53.61 -6.41
C ILE A 64 85.13 52.11 -6.13
N GLN A 65 86.21 51.35 -5.90
CA GLN A 65 86.11 49.93 -5.61
C GLN A 65 85.31 49.67 -4.32
N SER A 66 85.58 50.40 -3.23
CA SER A 66 84.81 50.25 -1.99
C SER A 66 83.33 50.58 -2.14
N ARG A 67 82.97 51.58 -2.96
CA ARG A 67 81.55 51.89 -3.27
C ARG A 67 80.89 50.79 -4.07
N LEU A 68 81.59 50.22 -5.07
CA LEU A 68 81.10 49.09 -5.85
C LEU A 68 80.94 47.82 -5.01
N ASP A 69 81.85 47.57 -4.06
CA ASP A 69 81.77 46.44 -3.12
C ASP A 69 80.56 46.58 -2.18
N LEU A 70 80.31 47.79 -1.66
CA LEU A 70 79.12 48.08 -0.86
C LEU A 70 77.82 47.85 -1.66
N LEU A 71 77.76 48.33 -2.91
CA LEU A 71 76.60 48.12 -3.79
C LEU A 71 76.40 46.62 -4.11
N SER A 72 77.48 45.91 -4.45
CA SER A 72 77.44 44.47 -4.74
C SER A 72 76.94 43.67 -3.54
N ASN A 73 77.42 43.98 -2.33
CA ASN A 73 76.97 43.32 -1.10
C ASN A 73 75.52 43.65 -0.77
N ALA A 74 75.08 44.89 -0.99
CA ALA A 74 73.69 45.29 -0.78
C ALA A 74 72.73 44.55 -1.72
N ILE A 75 73.08 44.42 -3.02
CA ILE A 75 72.27 43.66 -3.98
C ILE A 75 72.25 42.17 -3.62
N LEU A 76 73.40 41.58 -3.25
CA LEU A 76 73.46 40.18 -2.81
C LEU A 76 72.55 39.92 -1.59
N LEU A 77 72.60 40.80 -0.59
CA LEU A 77 71.74 40.70 0.60
C LEU A 77 70.26 40.83 0.22
N SER A 78 69.92 41.73 -0.69
CA SER A 78 68.55 41.91 -1.19
C SER A 78 68.03 40.67 -1.95
N THR A 79 68.87 40.08 -2.81
CA THR A 79 68.55 38.83 -3.53
C THR A 79 68.36 37.67 -2.55
N LEU A 80 69.25 37.53 -1.56
CA LEU A 80 69.13 36.48 -0.53
C LEU A 80 67.88 36.68 0.33
N PHE A 81 67.57 37.91 0.71
CA PHE A 81 66.35 38.24 1.45
C PHE A 81 65.10 37.86 0.64
N THR A 82 65.07 38.18 -0.66
CA THR A 82 63.97 37.81 -1.56
C THR A 82 63.79 36.28 -1.63
N LEU A 83 64.88 35.53 -1.76
CA LEU A 83 64.85 34.06 -1.72
C LEU A 83 64.21 33.52 -0.43
N VAL A 84 64.62 34.05 0.72
CA VAL A 84 64.12 33.62 2.04
C VAL A 84 62.64 33.94 2.19
N VAL A 85 62.22 35.17 1.84
CA VAL A 85 60.82 35.60 1.95
C VAL A 85 59.91 34.78 1.04
N VAL A 86 60.30 34.56 -0.22
CA VAL A 86 59.52 33.74 -1.16
C VAL A 86 59.42 32.30 -0.68
N SER A 87 60.53 31.70 -0.23
CA SER A 87 60.53 30.33 0.29
C SER A 87 59.63 30.20 1.53
N PHE A 88 59.69 31.17 2.44
CA PHE A 88 58.83 31.23 3.61
C PHE A 88 57.35 31.37 3.23
N MET A 89 56.99 32.25 2.30
CA MET A 89 55.60 32.42 1.84
C MET A 89 55.04 31.14 1.20
N VAL A 90 55.82 30.47 0.35
CA VAL A 90 55.37 29.21 -0.28
C VAL A 90 55.14 28.13 0.78
N TRP A 91 56.05 28.00 1.75
CA TRP A 91 55.88 27.06 2.86
C TRP A 91 54.65 27.41 3.71
N TYR A 92 54.48 28.69 4.05
CA TYR A 92 53.39 29.20 4.88
C TYR A 92 52.02 28.95 4.22
N PHE A 93 51.82 29.35 2.97
CA PHE A 93 50.56 29.13 2.26
C PHE A 93 50.26 27.65 2.01
N ARG A 94 51.29 26.82 1.78
CA ARG A 94 51.10 25.38 1.66
C ARG A 94 50.55 24.77 2.97
N HIS A 95 51.05 25.22 4.11
CA HIS A 95 50.58 24.73 5.39
C HIS A 95 49.20 25.27 5.77
N LEU A 96 48.93 26.56 5.52
CA LEU A 96 47.72 27.23 5.97
C LEU A 96 46.51 27.01 5.05
N ILE A 97 46.72 26.93 3.73
CA ILE A 97 45.63 26.87 2.74
C ILE A 97 45.57 25.50 2.06
N VAL A 98 46.68 25.06 1.44
CA VAL A 98 46.68 23.85 0.59
C VAL A 98 46.33 22.60 1.42
N ARG A 99 46.92 22.46 2.62
CA ARG A 99 46.73 21.26 3.44
C ARG A 99 45.29 21.11 3.97
N PRO A 100 44.64 22.13 4.56
CA PRO A 100 43.24 22.03 4.96
C PRO A 100 42.29 21.76 3.78
N VAL A 101 42.49 22.44 2.64
CA VAL A 101 41.65 22.23 1.45
C VAL A 101 41.77 20.79 0.95
N LEU A 102 42.99 20.24 0.83
CA LEU A 102 43.19 18.84 0.45
C LEU A 102 42.55 17.86 1.43
N SER A 103 42.60 18.15 2.74
CA SER A 103 41.94 17.31 3.75
C SER A 103 40.43 17.30 3.58
N MET A 104 39.83 18.46 3.28
CA MET A 104 38.39 18.56 3.00
C MET A 104 38.03 17.85 1.69
N THR A 105 38.82 18.03 0.63
CA THR A 105 38.59 17.35 -0.65
C THR A 105 38.63 15.85 -0.50
N ARG A 106 39.61 15.29 0.24
CA ARG A 106 39.69 13.85 0.49
C ARG A 106 38.50 13.33 1.29
N ALA A 107 38.08 14.04 2.34
CA ALA A 107 36.92 13.65 3.12
C ALA A 107 35.62 13.70 2.28
N LEU A 108 35.47 14.69 1.40
CA LEU A 108 34.35 14.75 0.46
C LEU A 108 34.43 13.68 -0.63
N GLU A 109 35.63 13.33 -1.09
CA GLU A 109 35.85 12.25 -2.04
C GLU A 109 35.53 10.89 -1.41
N GLU A 110 35.84 10.66 -0.14
CA GLU A 110 35.40 9.47 0.60
C GLU A 110 33.87 9.39 0.68
N VAL A 111 33.20 10.51 0.95
CA VAL A 111 31.73 10.61 0.93
C VAL A 111 31.16 10.35 -0.48
N ALA A 112 31.87 10.74 -1.54
CA ALA A 112 31.40 10.61 -2.93
C ALA A 112 31.76 9.28 -3.61
N SER A 113 32.90 8.68 -3.27
CA SER A 113 33.47 7.49 -3.94
C SER A 113 33.26 6.19 -3.16
N GLY A 114 33.01 6.26 -1.85
CA GLY A 114 32.69 5.08 -1.03
C GLY A 114 31.22 4.67 -1.09
N GLU A 115 30.77 3.88 -0.10
CA GLU A 115 29.34 3.55 0.14
C GLU A 115 28.47 4.77 0.49
N GLY A 116 29.03 5.99 0.42
CA GLY A 116 28.35 7.20 0.86
C GLY A 116 28.12 7.19 2.37
N ASP A 117 29.14 6.82 3.16
CA ASP A 117 29.07 6.98 4.61
C ASP A 117 29.07 8.46 4.97
N LEU A 118 27.87 9.02 5.02
CA LEU A 118 27.68 10.40 5.41
C LEU A 118 27.99 10.60 6.89
N SER A 119 28.21 9.59 7.73
CA SER A 119 28.27 9.71 9.21
C SER A 119 29.46 10.53 9.73
N ARG A 120 30.46 10.76 8.89
CA ARG A 120 31.66 11.53 9.26
C ARG A 120 31.49 13.01 8.94
N ASP A 121 31.95 13.85 9.86
CA ASP A 121 31.99 15.29 9.67
C ASP A 121 33.35 15.74 9.12
N LEU A 122 33.36 16.82 8.34
CA LEU A 122 34.57 17.48 7.89
C LEU A 122 35.29 18.16 9.07
N PRO A 123 36.63 18.07 9.15
CA PRO A 123 37.39 18.62 10.26
C PRO A 123 37.46 20.15 10.22
N LEU A 124 37.23 20.80 11.35
CA LEU A 124 37.25 22.27 11.50
C LEU A 124 38.65 22.78 11.87
N LEU A 125 39.60 22.63 10.95
CA LEU A 125 41.05 22.83 11.19
C LEU A 125 41.48 24.30 11.39
N THR A 126 40.90 25.24 10.64
CA THR A 126 41.31 26.66 10.60
C THR A 126 40.32 27.55 11.35
N HIS A 127 40.54 28.87 11.46
CA HIS A 127 39.62 29.85 12.07
C HIS A 127 39.11 30.90 11.05
N ASP A 128 39.24 30.59 9.76
CA ASP A 128 38.98 31.49 8.63
C ASP A 128 37.77 31.00 7.80
N GLU A 129 37.62 31.50 6.58
CA GLU A 129 36.56 31.12 5.64
C GLU A 129 36.56 29.61 5.34
N ILE A 130 37.69 28.91 5.45
CA ILE A 130 37.77 27.46 5.26
C ILE A 130 36.98 26.73 6.37
N ARG A 131 37.01 27.23 7.61
CA ARG A 131 36.16 26.71 8.70
C ARG A 131 34.69 26.92 8.41
N VAL A 132 34.32 28.12 7.96
CA VAL A 132 32.93 28.44 7.64
C VAL A 132 32.42 27.52 6.53
N LEU A 133 33.23 27.26 5.50
CA LEU A 133 32.92 26.31 4.44
C LEU A 133 32.74 24.88 4.98
N ALA A 134 33.67 24.40 5.80
CA ALA A 134 33.58 23.07 6.43
C ALA A 134 32.32 22.93 7.30
N SER A 135 32.01 23.93 8.13
CA SER A 135 30.80 23.93 8.97
C SER A 135 29.50 23.96 8.15
N THR A 136 29.49 24.71 7.05
CA THR A 136 28.32 24.80 6.17
C THR A 136 28.08 23.48 5.46
N CYS A 137 29.16 22.82 5.03
CA CYS A 137 29.09 21.50 4.44
C CYS A 137 28.66 20.44 5.45
N ASN A 138 29.14 20.47 6.70
CA ASN A 138 28.66 19.59 7.77
C ASN A 138 27.16 19.76 8.03
N ARG A 139 26.66 21.01 8.02
CA ARG A 139 25.22 21.28 8.14
C ARG A 139 24.43 20.70 6.96
N PHE A 140 24.97 20.78 5.74
CA PHE A 140 24.38 20.14 4.58
C PHE A 140 24.36 18.61 4.72
N LEU A 141 25.47 17.99 5.12
CA LEU A 141 25.55 16.54 5.37
C LEU A 141 24.56 16.10 6.47
N ALA A 142 24.44 16.86 7.56
CA ALA A 142 23.46 16.57 8.61
C ALA A 142 22.02 16.59 8.09
N LYS A 143 21.67 17.56 7.24
CA LYS A 143 20.35 17.60 6.60
C LYS A 143 20.11 16.43 5.65
N GLN A 144 21.14 16.02 4.90
CA GLN A 144 21.04 14.81 4.07
C GLN A 144 20.84 13.54 4.92
N ARG A 145 21.53 13.40 6.06
CA ARG A 145 21.31 12.28 7.00
C ARG A 145 19.87 12.26 7.53
N GLU A 146 19.31 13.42 7.89
CA GLU A 146 17.92 13.55 8.38
C GLU A 146 16.90 13.10 7.31
N VAL A 147 17.10 13.52 6.05
CA VAL A 147 16.25 13.10 4.93
C VAL A 147 16.34 11.59 4.70
N ILE A 148 17.55 11.02 4.68
CA ILE A 148 17.75 9.57 4.51
C ILE A 148 17.09 8.80 5.65
N SER A 149 17.26 9.23 6.91
CA SER A 149 16.61 8.61 8.07
C SER A 149 15.08 8.66 7.98
N SER A 150 14.52 9.77 7.48
CA SER A 150 13.08 9.91 7.29
C SER A 150 12.55 8.95 6.21
N ILE A 151 13.28 8.81 5.09
CA ILE A 151 12.94 7.87 4.01
C ILE A 151 12.99 6.43 4.51
N GLN A 152 14.00 6.06 5.30
CA GLN A 152 14.09 4.74 5.92
C GLN A 152 12.88 4.46 6.83
N GLY A 153 12.52 5.43 7.68
CA GLY A 153 11.32 5.33 8.54
C GLY A 153 10.03 5.11 7.73
N LEU A 154 9.83 5.90 6.67
CA LEU A 154 8.68 5.75 5.77
C LEU A 154 8.66 4.38 5.08
N THR A 155 9.83 3.88 4.65
CA THR A 155 9.94 2.57 4.00
C THR A 155 9.56 1.44 4.94
N VAL A 156 10.01 1.50 6.21
CA VAL A 156 9.60 0.54 7.24
C VAL A 156 8.10 0.59 7.48
N GLN A 157 7.52 1.80 7.58
CA GLN A 157 6.08 1.96 7.76
C GLN A 157 5.29 1.34 6.59
N ILE A 158 5.69 1.63 5.35
CA ILE A 158 5.08 1.05 4.15
C ILE A 158 5.17 -0.48 4.17
N ALA A 159 6.30 -1.05 4.57
CA ALA A 159 6.46 -2.50 4.67
C ALA A 159 5.49 -3.11 5.70
N VAL A 160 5.34 -2.47 6.87
CA VAL A 160 4.40 -2.92 7.91
C VAL A 160 2.95 -2.81 7.44
N GLU A 161 2.57 -1.70 6.82
CA GLU A 161 1.21 -1.51 6.29
C GLU A 161 0.90 -2.49 5.15
N SER A 162 1.88 -2.78 4.29
CA SER A 162 1.75 -3.78 3.22
C SER A 162 1.53 -5.19 3.80
N ALA A 163 2.28 -5.57 4.83
CA ALA A 163 2.10 -6.85 5.51
C ALA A 163 0.71 -6.96 6.17
N ARG A 164 0.24 -5.88 6.82
CA ARG A 164 -1.12 -5.82 7.37
C ARG A 164 -2.19 -5.93 6.28
N SER A 165 -2.00 -5.25 5.16
CA SER A 165 -2.92 -5.31 4.00
C SER A 165 -3.02 -6.74 3.45
N LEU A 166 -1.89 -7.43 3.30
CA LEU A 166 -1.87 -8.84 2.88
C LEU A 166 -2.63 -9.75 3.86
N LYS A 167 -2.48 -9.52 5.16
CA LYS A 167 -3.24 -10.27 6.17
C LYS A 167 -4.74 -10.02 6.05
N ASN A 168 -5.16 -8.77 5.90
CA ASN A 168 -6.58 -8.41 5.71
C ASN A 168 -7.16 -9.03 4.43
N ILE A 169 -6.39 -9.08 3.34
CA ILE A 169 -6.80 -9.73 2.09
C ILE A 169 -6.99 -11.24 2.31
N SER A 170 -6.07 -11.90 3.03
CA SER A 170 -6.21 -13.32 3.40
C SER A 170 -7.48 -13.57 4.20
N ASP A 171 -7.72 -12.78 5.25
CA ASP A 171 -8.89 -12.94 6.12
C ASP A 171 -10.21 -12.68 5.37
N SER A 172 -10.20 -11.73 4.43
CA SER A 172 -11.33 -11.45 3.54
C SER A 172 -11.59 -12.60 2.57
N SER A 173 -10.54 -13.23 2.05
CA SER A 173 -10.63 -14.40 1.17
C SER A 173 -11.21 -15.61 1.90
N ASP A 174 -10.79 -15.85 3.13
CA ASP A 174 -11.32 -16.92 3.98
C ASP A 174 -12.82 -16.67 4.26
N SER A 175 -13.17 -15.43 4.63
CA SER A 175 -14.56 -15.02 4.86
C SER A 175 -15.44 -15.19 3.61
N ALA A 176 -14.92 -14.85 2.42
CA ALA A 176 -15.62 -15.04 1.16
C ALA A 176 -15.83 -16.53 0.84
N THR A 177 -14.87 -17.38 1.19
CA THR A 177 -14.98 -18.84 1.03
C THR A 177 -16.05 -19.42 1.95
N ASP A 178 -16.10 -18.98 3.20
CA ASP A 178 -17.15 -19.35 4.14
C ASP A 178 -18.53 -18.88 3.68
N GLN A 179 -18.63 -17.64 3.18
CA GLN A 179 -19.88 -17.10 2.66
C GLN A 179 -20.37 -17.88 1.42
N ALA A 180 -19.46 -18.30 0.54
CA ALA A 180 -19.79 -19.16 -0.59
C ALA A 180 -20.29 -20.55 -0.13
N ARG A 181 -19.71 -21.11 0.94
CA ARG A 181 -20.19 -22.36 1.56
C ARG A 181 -21.60 -22.20 2.11
N PHE A 182 -21.85 -21.15 2.89
CA PHE A 182 -23.19 -20.89 3.44
C PHE A 182 -24.23 -20.64 2.34
N ALA A 183 -23.87 -19.93 1.28
CA ALA A 183 -24.77 -19.70 0.14
C ALA A 183 -25.18 -21.03 -0.53
N ARG A 184 -24.25 -21.98 -0.68
CA ARG A 184 -24.58 -23.33 -1.21
C ARG A 184 -25.52 -24.08 -0.28
N GLU A 185 -25.26 -24.05 1.03
CA GLU A 185 -26.13 -24.73 2.00
C GLU A 185 -27.55 -24.16 1.99
N VAL A 186 -27.70 -22.84 1.95
CA VAL A 186 -29.02 -22.19 1.82
C VAL A 186 -29.71 -22.59 0.52
N MET A 187 -28.98 -22.71 -0.59
CA MET A 187 -29.54 -23.14 -1.87
C MET A 187 -30.02 -24.59 -1.82
N ASP A 188 -29.25 -25.49 -1.21
CA ASP A 188 -29.64 -26.90 -1.04
C ASP A 188 -30.88 -27.02 -0.14
N GLN A 189 -30.94 -26.29 0.97
CA GLN A 189 -32.12 -26.24 1.83
C GLN A 189 -33.34 -25.67 1.09
N SER A 190 -33.15 -24.65 0.26
CA SER A 190 -34.22 -24.07 -0.56
C SER A 190 -34.77 -25.09 -1.57
N ASN A 191 -33.89 -25.86 -2.22
CA ASN A 191 -34.30 -26.91 -3.15
C ASN A 191 -35.09 -28.02 -2.44
N MET A 192 -34.67 -28.43 -1.25
CA MET A 192 -35.43 -29.39 -0.44
C MET A 192 -36.80 -28.85 -0.02
N ALA A 193 -36.89 -27.57 0.34
CA ALA A 193 -38.16 -26.92 0.67
C ALA A 193 -39.11 -26.89 -0.54
N VAL A 194 -38.60 -26.59 -1.75
CA VAL A 194 -39.39 -26.65 -2.99
C VAL A 194 -39.91 -28.07 -3.24
N GLY A 195 -39.07 -29.10 -3.08
CA GLY A 195 -39.52 -30.49 -3.19
C GLY A 195 -40.60 -30.85 -2.17
N SER A 196 -40.45 -30.40 -0.92
CA SER A 196 -41.45 -30.63 0.13
C SER A 196 -42.79 -29.93 -0.17
N ILE A 197 -42.75 -28.75 -0.79
CA ILE A 197 -43.96 -28.03 -1.24
C ILE A 197 -44.66 -28.80 -2.35
N GLU A 198 -43.91 -29.38 -3.30
CA GLU A 198 -44.46 -30.21 -4.38
C GLU A 198 -45.16 -31.46 -3.81
N ASP A 199 -44.52 -32.15 -2.86
CA ASP A 199 -45.10 -33.31 -2.18
C ASP A 199 -46.40 -32.94 -1.44
N VAL A 200 -46.40 -31.82 -0.70
CA VAL A 200 -47.61 -31.32 -0.01
C VAL A 200 -48.72 -30.97 -1.00
N SER A 201 -48.37 -30.35 -2.14
CA SER A 201 -49.32 -30.02 -3.21
C SER A 201 -49.96 -31.30 -3.78
N GLN A 202 -49.16 -32.30 -4.10
CA GLN A 202 -49.62 -33.59 -4.62
C GLN A 202 -50.51 -34.32 -3.61
N GLN A 203 -50.11 -34.34 -2.33
CA GLN A 203 -50.90 -34.91 -1.24
C GLN A 203 -52.25 -34.20 -1.09
N THR A 204 -52.25 -32.87 -1.17
CA THR A 204 -53.47 -32.05 -1.08
C THR A 204 -54.41 -32.33 -2.25
N GLN A 205 -53.88 -32.49 -3.46
CA GLN A 205 -54.67 -32.86 -4.64
C GLN A 205 -55.29 -34.26 -4.49
N GLY A 206 -54.54 -35.22 -3.94
CA GLY A 206 -55.03 -36.56 -3.63
C GLY A 206 -56.15 -36.56 -2.57
N ILE A 207 -55.99 -35.77 -1.51
CA ILE A 207 -57.02 -35.56 -0.48
C ILE A 207 -58.28 -34.93 -1.09
N SER A 208 -58.12 -33.92 -1.95
CA SER A 208 -59.25 -33.27 -2.63
C SER A 208 -60.04 -34.27 -3.49
N SER A 209 -59.35 -35.09 -4.28
CA SER A 209 -59.96 -36.13 -5.11
C SER A 209 -60.71 -37.18 -4.26
N THR A 210 -60.08 -37.66 -3.19
CA THR A 210 -60.69 -38.63 -2.26
C THR A 210 -61.93 -38.04 -1.57
N THR A 211 -61.85 -36.76 -1.16
CA THR A 211 -62.96 -36.05 -0.54
C THR A 211 -64.14 -35.90 -1.50
N ALA A 212 -63.88 -35.59 -2.77
CA ALA A 212 -64.92 -35.52 -3.80
C ALA A 212 -65.59 -36.88 -4.02
N GLN A 213 -64.82 -37.97 -4.04
CA GLN A 213 -65.35 -39.33 -4.15
C GLN A 213 -66.22 -39.72 -2.96
N ASN A 214 -65.76 -39.43 -1.73
CA ASN A 214 -66.53 -39.66 -0.51
C ASN A 214 -67.84 -38.86 -0.50
N LEU A 215 -67.83 -37.62 -0.98
CA LEU A 215 -69.04 -36.80 -1.09
C LEU A 215 -70.02 -37.39 -2.10
N SER A 216 -69.54 -37.92 -3.24
CA SER A 216 -70.39 -38.64 -4.20
C SER A 216 -71.04 -39.86 -3.56
N MET A 217 -70.24 -40.69 -2.90
CA MET A 217 -70.72 -41.90 -2.22
C MET A 217 -71.76 -41.57 -1.13
N ALA A 218 -71.52 -40.52 -0.34
CA ALA A 218 -72.48 -40.06 0.66
C ALA A 218 -73.80 -39.58 0.03
N ARG A 219 -73.76 -38.94 -1.14
CA ARG A 219 -74.97 -38.56 -1.90
C ARG A 219 -75.74 -39.78 -2.41
N ASP A 220 -75.03 -40.78 -2.91
CA ASP A 220 -75.64 -42.03 -3.39
C ASP A 220 -76.31 -42.78 -2.23
N SER A 221 -75.61 -42.94 -1.11
CA SER A 221 -76.19 -43.55 0.10
C SER A 221 -77.37 -42.74 0.65
N TYR A 222 -77.33 -41.41 0.56
CA TYR A 222 -78.47 -40.58 0.96
C TYR A 222 -79.69 -40.81 0.05
N ALA A 223 -79.49 -40.95 -1.26
CA ALA A 223 -80.58 -41.28 -2.19
C ALA A 223 -81.19 -42.66 -1.90
N GLU A 224 -80.35 -43.66 -1.60
CA GLU A 224 -80.81 -45.00 -1.19
C GLU A 224 -81.63 -44.95 0.12
N LEU A 225 -81.21 -44.16 1.10
CA LEU A 225 -81.97 -43.97 2.35
C LEU A 225 -83.33 -43.29 2.11
N LEU A 226 -83.43 -42.35 1.16
CA LEU A 226 -84.72 -41.76 0.77
C LEU A 226 -85.65 -42.80 0.14
N GLU A 227 -85.12 -43.69 -0.70
CA GLU A 227 -85.89 -44.80 -1.28
C GLU A 227 -86.40 -45.75 -0.20
N VAL A 228 -85.53 -46.16 0.73
CA VAL A 228 -85.91 -47.00 1.89
C VAL A 228 -87.00 -46.32 2.73
N THR A 229 -86.87 -45.02 2.99
CA THR A 229 -87.90 -44.25 3.73
C THR A 229 -89.23 -44.23 2.98
N GLY A 230 -89.20 -44.09 1.65
CA GLY A 230 -90.37 -44.19 0.79
C GLY A 230 -91.04 -45.57 0.86
N ASN A 231 -90.24 -46.63 0.77
CA ASN A 231 -90.71 -48.02 0.90
C ASN A 231 -91.33 -48.28 2.28
N ILE A 232 -90.72 -47.78 3.36
CA ILE A 232 -91.29 -47.87 4.72
C ILE A 232 -92.63 -47.13 4.80
N SER A 233 -92.75 -45.95 4.21
CA SER A 233 -94.02 -45.20 4.15
C SER A 233 -95.11 -45.99 3.42
N GLN A 234 -94.77 -46.62 2.29
CA GLN A 234 -95.68 -47.47 1.54
C GLN A 234 -96.11 -48.71 2.35
N ILE A 235 -95.16 -49.39 3.02
CA ILE A 235 -95.45 -50.51 3.92
C ILE A 235 -96.38 -50.05 5.05
N SER A 236 -96.13 -48.89 5.67
CA SER A 236 -96.98 -48.33 6.71
C SER A 236 -98.41 -48.06 6.21
N SER A 237 -98.55 -47.56 4.98
CA SER A 237 -99.87 -47.36 4.35
C SER A 237 -100.59 -48.69 4.13
N SER A 238 -99.89 -49.69 3.57
CA SER A 238 -100.45 -51.04 3.38
C SER A 238 -100.82 -51.72 4.70
N LEU A 239 -100.05 -51.53 5.77
CA LEU A 239 -100.39 -52.02 7.11
C LEU A 239 -101.64 -51.34 7.67
N ASN A 240 -101.80 -50.03 7.44
CA ASN A 240 -103.00 -49.30 7.84
C ASN A 240 -104.23 -49.78 7.06
N GLU A 241 -104.11 -49.97 5.74
CA GLU A 241 -105.17 -50.55 4.89
C GLU A 241 -105.50 -51.99 5.29
N PHE A 242 -104.50 -52.80 5.61
CA PHE A 242 -104.72 -54.14 6.17
C PHE A 242 -105.46 -54.06 7.51
N GLY A 243 -105.10 -53.13 8.38
CA GLY A 243 -105.80 -52.86 9.64
C GLY A 243 -107.27 -52.50 9.45
N THR A 244 -107.61 -51.66 8.46
CA THR A 244 -109.02 -51.35 8.14
C THR A 244 -109.76 -52.56 7.59
N LEU A 245 -109.11 -53.37 6.76
CA LEU A 245 -109.68 -54.60 6.20
C LEU A 245 -110.00 -55.63 7.31
N VAL A 246 -109.07 -55.82 8.25
CA VAL A 246 -109.24 -56.69 9.42
C VAL A 246 -110.37 -56.17 10.32
N SER A 247 -110.44 -54.85 10.55
CA SER A 247 -111.53 -54.23 11.30
C SER A 247 -112.90 -54.45 10.61
N GLY A 248 -112.95 -54.29 9.28
CA GLY A 248 -114.14 -54.57 8.48
C GLY A 248 -114.54 -56.06 8.50
N LEU A 249 -113.58 -56.98 8.50
CA LEU A 249 -113.84 -58.41 8.65
C LEU A 249 -114.39 -58.74 10.05
N ASN A 250 -113.86 -58.11 11.10
CA ASN A 250 -114.36 -58.26 12.46
C ASN A 250 -115.82 -57.78 12.56
N GLN A 251 -116.14 -56.63 11.96
CA GLN A 251 -117.50 -56.10 11.87
C GLN A 251 -118.44 -57.09 11.16
N ARG A 252 -118.03 -57.63 10.00
CA ARG A 252 -118.82 -58.63 9.25
C ARG A 252 -118.99 -59.94 10.03
N SER A 253 -117.95 -60.40 10.72
CA SER A 253 -118.01 -61.59 11.58
C SER A 253 -118.95 -61.38 12.77
N SER A 254 -118.96 -60.19 13.35
CA SER A 254 -119.93 -59.79 14.38
C SER A 254 -121.36 -59.80 13.83
N SER A 255 -121.59 -59.26 12.62
CA SER A 255 -122.88 -59.35 11.94
C SER A 255 -123.31 -60.78 11.67
N ILE A 256 -122.39 -61.66 11.26
CA ILE A 256 -122.67 -63.11 11.12
C ILE A 256 -123.05 -63.71 12.47
N LYS A 257 -122.34 -63.39 13.56
CA LYS A 257 -122.68 -63.87 14.90
C LYS A 257 -124.08 -63.41 15.32
N SER A 258 -124.48 -62.18 14.98
CA SER A 258 -125.85 -61.69 15.19
C SER A 258 -126.87 -62.46 14.34
N ILE A 259 -126.58 -62.76 13.07
CA ILE A 259 -127.44 -63.58 12.20
C ILE A 259 -127.54 -65.01 12.73
N VAL A 260 -126.44 -65.64 13.13
CA VAL A 260 -126.45 -66.98 13.75
C VAL A 260 -127.23 -66.95 15.05
N GLY A 261 -127.11 -65.90 15.85
CA GLY A 261 -127.95 -65.67 17.03
C GLY A 261 -129.44 -65.59 16.69
N LEU A 262 -129.81 -64.89 15.60
CA LEU A 262 -131.18 -64.84 15.09
C LEU A 262 -131.65 -66.21 14.59
N ILE A 263 -130.80 -66.98 13.90
CA ILE A 263 -131.11 -68.35 13.45
C ILE A 263 -131.30 -69.26 14.67
N GLN A 264 -130.47 -69.14 15.72
CA GLN A 264 -130.63 -69.87 16.97
C GLN A 264 -131.96 -69.53 17.65
N GLN A 265 -132.36 -68.25 17.63
CA GLN A 265 -133.67 -67.81 18.13
C GLN A 265 -134.83 -68.38 17.29
N ILE A 266 -134.76 -68.33 15.95
CA ILE A 266 -135.77 -68.92 15.05
C ILE A 266 -135.85 -70.43 15.24
N SER A 267 -134.70 -71.12 15.36
CA SER A 267 -134.64 -72.56 15.56
C SER A 267 -135.19 -72.95 16.93
N ALA A 268 -134.93 -72.16 17.98
CA ALA A 268 -135.59 -72.32 19.29
C ALA A 268 -137.10 -72.09 19.20
N GLN A 269 -137.56 -71.11 18.41
CA GLN A 269 -138.98 -70.86 18.14
C GLN A 269 -139.63 -72.01 17.36
N THR A 270 -138.89 -72.63 16.44
CA THR A 270 -139.36 -73.78 15.65
C THR A 270 -139.41 -75.05 16.50
N ASN A 271 -138.43 -75.23 17.41
CA ASN A 271 -138.44 -76.30 18.42
C ASN A 271 -139.59 -76.13 19.43
N LEU A 272 -139.99 -74.89 19.73
CA LEU A 272 -141.13 -74.58 20.60
C LEU A 272 -142.50 -74.75 19.92
N LEU A 273 -142.55 -74.76 18.58
CA LEU A 273 -143.77 -75.11 17.82
C LEU A 273 -143.90 -76.63 17.58
N ALA A 274 -142.84 -77.40 17.81
CA ALA A 274 -142.79 -78.84 17.60
C ALA A 274 -143.08 -79.68 18.87
N LEU A 275 -143.34 -79.02 20.00
CA LEU A 275 -143.76 -79.61 21.28
C LEU A 275 -145.17 -79.12 21.65
#